data_AF-A0A958E4X3-F1
#
_entry.id   AF-A0A958E4X3-F1
#
_cell.length_a   1.000
_cell.length_b   1.000
_cell.length_c   1.000
_cell.angle_alpha   90.00
_cell.angle_beta   90.00
_cell.angle_gamma   90.00
#
_symmetry.space_group_name_H-M   'P 1'
#
loop_
_entity.id
_entity.type
_entity.pdbx_description
1 polymer ?
#
loop_
_entity_poly.entity_id
_entity_poly.type
_entity_poly.pdbx_seq_one_letter_code
_entity_poly.pdbx_strand_id
1 'polypeptide(L)'
;MNQMLQTKLLLAMAFLMIGCGGSSKGTSGKEYELSGIHANVSLSQTGTMEAYEEVGQFTLTVSIEEPLAVDLPVDLTITDGTTQGDADFSVVSTVVIEAGQTTKDFDVVLVDDMLKEADEQFEIAIENNENVTSSDMLQISILPSDKLFIFGSYNSYNGNLGGRVGADTKCAQGMPLGSNYSYHAILSVSAADSVVNAPTNFGFAYDYPVQDVSGNVIWVNWAFLTGAAPLLDPTQVDTGVPLGYFWTGTEDMTYAASAATCASFTSTTAGGGSAGSIQSDRIHFWEVSGLCDAPKQLLCLGIQN
;
A
#
# COMPACT_ATOMS: atom_id res chain seq x y z
N MET A 1 3.75 -9.90 70.51
CA MET A 1 2.69 -8.94 70.85
C MET A 1 1.61 -9.10 69.78
N ASN A 2 0.44 -9.63 70.16
CA ASN A 2 -0.87 -9.80 69.48
C ASN A 2 -0.91 -10.03 67.93
N GLN A 3 -1.58 -11.05 67.37
CA GLN A 3 -3.05 -11.27 67.34
C GLN A 3 -3.81 -10.03 66.81
N MET A 4 -4.83 -10.03 65.94
CA MET A 4 -5.81 -11.01 65.40
C MET A 4 -6.58 -10.29 64.22
N LEU A 5 -7.41 -10.85 63.31
CA LEU A 5 -7.79 -12.22 62.93
C LEU A 5 -8.55 -12.23 61.55
N GLN A 6 -8.01 -12.88 60.50
CA GLN A 6 -8.77 -13.51 59.37
C GLN A 6 -9.57 -12.58 58.39
N THR A 7 -9.96 -12.98 57.17
CA THR A 7 -10.47 -14.31 56.74
C THR A 7 -10.14 -14.71 55.30
N LYS A 8 -9.78 -15.99 55.11
CA LYS A 8 -9.73 -16.69 53.82
C LYS A 8 -11.10 -17.34 53.55
N LEU A 9 -11.52 -17.46 52.30
CA LEU A 9 -12.33 -18.63 51.91
C LEU A 9 -12.02 -19.09 50.48
N LEU A 10 -11.11 -20.05 50.37
CA LEU A 10 -10.96 -20.88 49.18
C LEU A 10 -11.92 -22.06 49.35
N LEU A 11 -13.07 -22.06 48.67
CA LEU A 11 -14.07 -23.11 48.82
C LEU A 11 -13.96 -24.16 47.70
N ALA A 12 -12.96 -25.03 47.81
CA ALA A 12 -12.99 -26.32 47.14
C ALA A 12 -13.98 -27.23 47.90
N MET A 13 -15.20 -27.41 47.36
CA MET A 13 -16.19 -28.29 47.98
C MET A 13 -16.20 -29.65 47.27
N ALA A 14 -15.86 -30.69 48.02
CA ALA A 14 -15.62 -32.03 47.50
C ALA A 14 -16.92 -32.74 47.08
N PHE A 15 -16.84 -33.53 46.00
CA PHE A 15 -17.80 -34.60 45.77
C PHE A 15 -17.42 -35.86 46.55
N LEU A 16 -18.44 -36.55 47.05
CA LEU A 16 -18.35 -37.50 48.14
C LEU A 16 -17.86 -38.89 47.67
N MET A 17 -16.68 -39.33 48.14
CA MET A 17 -16.23 -40.72 48.00
C MET A 17 -16.93 -41.62 49.03
N ILE A 18 -18.15 -42.09 48.73
CA ILE A 18 -18.68 -43.31 49.35
C ILE A 18 -18.30 -44.49 48.47
N GLY A 19 -17.29 -45.24 48.90
CA GLY A 19 -17.00 -46.56 48.36
C GLY A 19 -18.03 -47.58 48.85
N CYS A 20 -18.97 -47.96 47.99
CA CYS A 20 -19.67 -49.23 48.11
C CYS A 20 -19.78 -49.84 46.69
N GLY A 21 -19.51 -51.14 46.58
CA GLY A 21 -19.24 -51.78 45.28
C GLY A 21 -20.46 -51.80 44.35
N GLY A 22 -20.26 -51.36 43.11
CA GLY A 22 -21.24 -51.45 42.02
C GLY A 22 -20.55 -51.28 40.67
N SER A 23 -20.53 -52.35 39.87
CA SER A 23 -19.97 -52.34 38.52
C SER A 23 -20.72 -51.35 37.62
N SER A 24 -20.07 -50.26 37.21
CA SER A 24 -20.62 -49.30 36.23
C SER A 24 -19.72 -49.20 34.99
N LYS A 25 -20.37 -48.99 33.85
CA LYS A 25 -19.74 -48.96 32.51
C LYS A 25 -18.89 -47.69 32.36
N GLY A 26 -17.88 -47.77 31.49
CA GLY A 26 -17.02 -46.63 31.18
C GLY A 26 -17.82 -45.40 30.74
N THR A 27 -17.57 -44.27 31.40
CA THR A 27 -18.10 -42.96 31.01
C THR A 27 -17.46 -42.58 29.68
N SER A 28 -18.26 -42.34 28.64
CA SER A 28 -17.80 -41.59 27.48
C SER A 28 -17.37 -40.19 27.95
N GLY A 29 -16.34 -39.61 27.31
CA GLY A 29 -16.15 -38.17 27.42
C GLY A 29 -17.45 -37.49 27.02
N LYS A 30 -17.91 -36.51 27.80
CA LYS A 30 -18.93 -35.60 27.30
C LYS A 30 -18.21 -34.67 26.33
N GLU A 31 -18.43 -34.88 25.05
CA GLU A 31 -18.36 -33.77 24.10
C GLU A 31 -19.36 -32.74 24.62
N TYR A 32 -18.85 -31.54 24.91
CA TYR A 32 -19.68 -30.41 25.23
C TYR A 32 -20.12 -29.84 23.87
N GLU A 33 -21.42 -29.86 23.60
CA GLU A 33 -21.99 -29.29 22.38
C GLU A 33 -22.43 -27.85 22.64
N LEU A 34 -22.49 -27.02 21.59
CA LEU A 34 -22.94 -25.62 21.68
C LEU A 34 -24.43 -25.47 22.06
N SER A 35 -25.20 -26.55 22.11
CA SER A 35 -26.64 -26.54 22.37
C SER A 35 -27.01 -25.82 23.67
N GLY A 36 -27.69 -24.67 23.55
CA GLY A 36 -28.16 -23.85 24.67
C GLY A 36 -27.13 -22.86 25.22
N ILE A 37 -26.02 -22.67 24.52
CA ILE A 37 -25.09 -21.56 24.74
C ILE A 37 -25.57 -20.37 23.91
N HIS A 38 -25.63 -19.19 24.53
CA HIS A 38 -25.86 -17.92 23.83
C HIS A 38 -24.80 -16.94 24.32
N ALA A 39 -24.02 -16.38 23.41
CA ALA A 39 -22.95 -15.43 23.68
C ALA A 39 -23.26 -14.09 22.98
N ASN A 40 -23.17 -13.00 23.73
CA ASN A 40 -23.06 -11.67 23.14
C ASN A 40 -21.61 -11.51 22.65
N VAL A 41 -21.43 -11.34 21.34
CA VAL A 41 -20.11 -11.18 20.73
C VAL A 41 -19.95 -9.73 20.27
N SER A 42 -18.80 -9.13 20.57
CA SER A 42 -18.44 -7.76 20.18
C SER A 42 -17.20 -7.73 19.30
N LEU A 43 -17.10 -6.70 18.45
CA LEU A 43 -15.89 -6.37 17.70
C LEU A 43 -15.05 -5.34 18.48
N SER A 44 -13.73 -5.41 18.33
CA SER A 44 -12.80 -4.41 18.89
C SER A 44 -13.04 -2.99 18.38
N GLN A 45 -13.72 -2.84 17.24
CA GLN A 45 -14.06 -1.57 16.61
C GLN A 45 -15.39 -1.67 15.87
N THR A 46 -16.17 -0.59 15.92
CA THR A 46 -17.51 -0.48 15.29
C THR A 46 -17.72 0.91 14.70
N GLY A 47 -18.70 1.05 13.81
CA GLY A 47 -18.99 2.29 13.11
C GLY A 47 -18.17 2.40 11.83
N THR A 48 -17.40 3.48 11.67
CA THR A 48 -16.61 3.78 10.46
C THR A 48 -15.13 3.91 10.78
N MET A 49 -14.28 3.39 9.90
CA MET A 49 -12.82 3.56 9.92
C MET A 49 -12.32 3.90 8.52
N GLU A 50 -11.30 4.75 8.44
CA GLU A 50 -10.51 4.96 7.22
C GLU A 50 -9.15 4.27 7.41
N ALA A 51 -8.69 3.57 6.38
CA ALA A 51 -7.35 3.00 6.30
C ALA A 51 -6.83 3.21 4.87
N TYR A 52 -5.57 3.61 4.72
CA TYR A 52 -4.96 3.62 3.40
C TYR A 52 -4.45 2.22 3.04
N GLU A 53 -4.38 1.91 1.75
CA GLU A 53 -3.91 0.61 1.26
C GLU A 53 -2.48 0.27 1.73
N GLU A 54 -1.56 1.25 1.84
CA GLU A 54 -0.14 1.00 2.23
C GLU A 54 0.02 0.57 3.70
N VAL A 55 -1.07 0.61 4.49
CA VAL A 55 -1.12 -0.06 5.79
C VAL A 55 -0.93 -1.58 5.63
N GLY A 56 -1.45 -2.16 4.54
CA GLY A 56 -1.35 -3.56 4.14
C GLY A 56 -2.10 -4.56 5.05
N GLN A 57 -2.09 -4.36 6.36
CA GLN A 57 -2.77 -5.22 7.33
C GLN A 57 -3.08 -4.49 8.63
N PHE A 58 -4.27 -4.75 9.18
CA PHE A 58 -4.58 -4.47 10.58
C PHE A 58 -5.34 -5.63 11.23
N THR A 59 -5.29 -5.68 12.57
CA THR A 59 -5.89 -6.77 13.36
C THR A 59 -7.14 -6.26 14.07
N LEU A 60 -8.22 -7.06 14.02
CA LEU A 60 -9.44 -6.88 14.78
C LEU A 60 -9.61 -8.04 15.77
N THR A 61 -10.38 -7.84 16.83
CA THR A 61 -10.63 -8.87 17.86
C THR A 61 -12.13 -9.10 18.02
N VAL A 62 -12.59 -10.34 17.96
CA VAL A 62 -13.92 -10.73 18.47
C VAL A 62 -13.83 -11.06 19.96
N SER A 63 -14.81 -10.63 20.75
CA SER A 63 -14.81 -10.78 22.22
C SER A 63 -16.15 -11.22 22.79
N ILE A 64 -16.10 -12.08 23.82
CA ILE A 64 -17.24 -12.49 24.67
C ILE A 64 -16.93 -12.18 26.15
N GLU A 65 -17.96 -11.97 26.98
CA GLU A 65 -17.79 -11.52 28.37
C GLU A 65 -17.20 -12.59 29.31
N GLU A 66 -17.52 -13.87 29.09
CA GLU A 66 -17.13 -15.00 29.96
C GLU A 66 -16.67 -16.20 29.11
N PRO A 67 -15.65 -16.96 29.55
CA PRO A 67 -15.08 -18.04 28.76
C PRO A 67 -16.02 -19.26 28.67
N LEU A 68 -16.16 -19.81 27.46
CA LEU A 68 -16.98 -20.98 27.20
C LEU A 68 -16.19 -22.29 27.39
N ALA A 69 -16.89 -23.38 27.70
CA ALA A 69 -16.30 -24.72 27.81
C ALA A 69 -16.10 -25.43 26.45
N VAL A 70 -16.41 -24.74 25.36
CA VAL A 70 -16.40 -25.20 23.97
C VAL A 70 -15.87 -24.10 23.07
N ASP A 71 -15.37 -24.46 21.90
CA ASP A 71 -15.03 -23.51 20.86
C ASP A 71 -16.30 -22.82 20.33
N LEU A 72 -16.27 -21.50 20.18
CA LEU A 72 -17.36 -20.70 19.61
C LEU A 72 -16.95 -20.22 18.22
N PRO A 73 -17.51 -20.78 17.13
CA PRO A 73 -17.40 -20.18 15.81
C PRO A 73 -18.27 -18.91 15.75
N VAL A 74 -17.65 -17.83 15.29
CA VAL A 74 -18.25 -16.53 15.02
C VAL A 74 -18.11 -16.29 13.52
N ASP A 75 -19.20 -16.44 12.79
CA ASP A 75 -19.23 -16.18 11.36
C ASP A 75 -19.31 -14.67 11.10
N LEU A 76 -18.61 -14.21 10.06
CA LEU A 76 -18.53 -12.82 9.65
C LEU A 76 -19.23 -12.63 8.31
N THR A 77 -20.18 -11.70 8.27
CA THR A 77 -20.79 -11.22 7.03
C THR A 77 -19.93 -10.10 6.47
N ILE A 78 -19.44 -10.30 5.25
CA ILE A 78 -18.69 -9.30 4.48
C ILE A 78 -19.62 -8.73 3.41
N THR A 79 -19.64 -7.40 3.26
CA THR A 79 -20.34 -6.73 2.16
C THR A 79 -19.38 -5.79 1.43
N ASP A 80 -19.04 -6.13 0.20
CA ASP A 80 -18.01 -5.46 -0.60
C ASP A 80 -18.29 -3.96 -0.85
N GLY A 81 -19.56 -3.53 -0.83
CA GLY A 81 -19.93 -2.12 -0.95
C GLY A 81 -19.56 -1.53 -2.32
N THR A 82 -18.46 -0.79 -2.40
CA THR A 82 -17.88 -0.33 -3.68
C THR A 82 -16.65 -1.12 -4.12
N THR A 83 -16.04 -1.89 -3.20
CA THR A 83 -14.86 -2.71 -3.47
C THR A 83 -15.16 -3.88 -4.39
N GLN A 84 -14.11 -4.45 -4.96
CA GLN A 84 -14.08 -5.60 -5.86
C GLN A 84 -13.61 -6.89 -5.15
N GLY A 85 -13.61 -6.91 -3.81
CA GLY A 85 -13.40 -8.10 -2.98
C GLY A 85 -11.92 -8.46 -2.85
N ASP A 86 -11.55 -9.69 -3.24
CA ASP A 86 -10.17 -10.22 -3.23
C ASP A 86 -9.15 -9.35 -4.03
N ALA A 87 -9.61 -8.36 -4.80
CA ALA A 87 -8.77 -7.38 -5.47
C ALA A 87 -8.19 -6.33 -4.52
N ASP A 88 -8.94 -5.93 -3.49
CA ASP A 88 -8.67 -4.73 -2.67
C ASP A 88 -8.55 -5.08 -1.18
N PHE A 89 -9.15 -6.20 -0.73
CA PHE A 89 -8.97 -6.71 0.64
C PHE A 89 -9.15 -8.23 0.77
N SER A 90 -8.66 -8.78 1.89
CA SER A 90 -8.87 -10.17 2.28
C SER A 90 -9.11 -10.27 3.79
N VAL A 91 -10.16 -11.01 4.17
CA VAL A 91 -10.56 -11.24 5.56
C VAL A 91 -11.12 -12.67 5.71
N VAL A 92 -10.98 -13.25 6.91
CA VAL A 92 -11.55 -14.58 7.20
C VAL A 92 -13.08 -14.54 7.30
N SER A 93 -13.77 -15.58 6.82
CA SER A 93 -15.23 -15.68 6.93
C SER A 93 -15.72 -16.13 8.31
N THR A 94 -14.86 -16.78 9.09
CA THR A 94 -15.21 -17.34 10.41
C THR A 94 -14.03 -17.20 11.35
N VAL A 95 -14.29 -16.71 12.56
CA VAL A 95 -13.31 -16.58 13.65
C VAL A 95 -13.73 -17.52 14.78
N VAL A 96 -12.80 -18.31 15.32
CA VAL A 96 -13.11 -19.27 16.41
C VAL A 96 -12.49 -18.80 17.71
N ILE A 97 -13.32 -18.45 18.68
CA ILE A 97 -12.88 -18.24 20.08
C ILE A 97 -12.74 -19.62 20.71
N GLU A 98 -11.51 -20.05 21.00
CA GLU A 98 -11.27 -21.38 21.56
C GLU A 98 -11.81 -21.55 22.99
N ALA A 99 -12.15 -22.79 23.34
CA ALA A 99 -12.61 -23.15 24.68
C ALA A 99 -11.67 -22.62 25.79
N GLY A 100 -12.25 -21.94 26.77
CA GLY A 100 -11.53 -21.30 27.87
C GLY A 100 -10.95 -19.91 27.55
N GLN A 101 -11.06 -19.42 26.32
CA GLN A 101 -10.74 -18.04 25.95
C GLN A 101 -11.99 -17.15 25.95
N THR A 102 -11.76 -15.84 25.98
CA THR A 102 -12.80 -14.79 25.87
C THR A 102 -12.65 -13.94 24.60
N THR A 103 -11.54 -14.08 23.87
CA THR A 103 -11.20 -13.21 22.74
C THR A 103 -10.48 -14.00 21.65
N LYS A 104 -10.65 -13.58 20.39
CA LYS A 104 -9.86 -14.08 19.27
C LYS A 104 -9.53 -12.95 18.30
N ASP A 105 -8.26 -12.84 17.95
CA ASP A 105 -7.77 -11.92 16.93
C ASP A 105 -7.94 -12.52 15.53
N PHE A 106 -8.27 -11.66 14.57
CA PHE A 106 -8.29 -11.96 13.14
C PHE A 106 -7.77 -10.77 12.35
N ASP A 107 -7.19 -11.03 11.18
CA ASP A 107 -6.56 -10.02 10.36
C ASP A 107 -7.46 -9.60 9.20
N VAL A 108 -7.41 -8.31 8.90
CA VAL A 108 -7.91 -7.70 7.68
C VAL A 108 -6.68 -7.24 6.90
N VAL A 109 -6.49 -7.82 5.71
CA VAL A 109 -5.41 -7.47 4.79
C VAL A 109 -6.00 -6.54 3.73
N LEU A 110 -5.33 -5.43 3.46
CA LEU A 110 -5.62 -4.53 2.34
C LEU A 110 -4.62 -4.82 1.22
N VAL A 111 -5.05 -4.74 -0.03
CA VAL A 111 -4.17 -4.86 -1.19
C VAL A 111 -3.68 -3.47 -1.55
N ASP A 112 -2.37 -3.25 -1.37
CA ASP A 112 -1.62 -2.11 -1.90
C ASP A 112 -1.20 -2.46 -3.34
N ASP A 113 -1.78 -1.77 -4.31
CA ASP A 113 -1.35 -1.85 -5.71
C ASP A 113 -1.23 -0.47 -6.37
N MET A 114 -1.11 -0.42 -7.70
CA MET A 114 -0.86 0.82 -8.45
C MET A 114 -1.96 1.19 -9.45
N LEU A 115 -3.15 0.63 -9.24
CA LEU A 115 -4.37 0.99 -9.93
C LEU A 115 -4.89 2.30 -9.35
N LYS A 116 -5.43 3.15 -10.24
CA LYS A 116 -6.03 4.39 -9.81
C LYS A 116 -7.49 4.18 -9.46
N GLU A 117 -7.74 4.13 -8.18
CA GLU A 117 -9.06 3.88 -7.62
C GLU A 117 -9.63 5.14 -6.94
N ALA A 118 -10.88 5.07 -6.52
CA ALA A 118 -11.51 6.10 -5.71
C ALA A 118 -11.38 5.73 -4.21
N ASP A 119 -11.84 6.59 -3.31
CA ASP A 119 -12.09 6.15 -1.93
C ASP A 119 -13.16 5.03 -1.98
N GLU A 120 -12.78 3.82 -1.60
CA GLU A 120 -13.65 2.64 -1.66
C GLU A 120 -14.11 2.25 -0.26
N GLN A 121 -15.14 1.41 -0.13
CA GLN A 121 -15.65 0.99 1.17
C GLN A 121 -16.32 -0.38 1.17
N PHE A 122 -15.98 -1.19 2.17
CA PHE A 122 -16.62 -2.47 2.50
C PHE A 122 -17.09 -2.51 3.97
N GLU A 123 -17.84 -3.54 4.33
CA GLU A 123 -18.42 -3.70 5.67
C GLU A 123 -18.16 -5.11 6.23
N ILE A 124 -17.76 -5.18 7.51
CA ILE A 124 -17.66 -6.40 8.32
C ILE A 124 -18.74 -6.34 9.40
N ALA A 125 -19.59 -7.37 9.49
CA ALA A 125 -20.56 -7.54 10.58
C ALA A 125 -20.48 -8.97 11.14
N ILE A 126 -20.85 -9.15 12.41
CA ILE A 126 -20.99 -10.50 12.99
C ILE A 126 -22.34 -11.09 12.59
N GLU A 127 -22.35 -12.32 12.05
CA GLU A 127 -23.59 -13.02 11.71
C GLU A 127 -24.30 -13.55 12.98
N ASN A 128 -25.57 -13.15 13.14
CA ASN A 128 -26.42 -13.61 14.22
C ASN A 128 -26.96 -15.02 13.94
N ASN A 129 -26.73 -15.95 14.87
CA ASN A 129 -27.20 -17.33 14.76
C ASN A 129 -27.81 -17.83 16.10
N GLU A 130 -28.03 -19.13 16.26
CA GLU A 130 -28.61 -19.66 17.51
C GLU A 130 -27.73 -19.40 18.74
N ASN A 131 -26.40 -19.36 18.58
CA ASN A 131 -25.44 -19.28 19.68
C ASN A 131 -24.75 -17.91 19.80
N VAL A 132 -24.73 -17.12 18.73
CA VAL A 132 -24.08 -15.80 18.63
C VAL A 132 -25.13 -14.71 18.49
N THR A 133 -25.03 -13.68 19.31
CA THR A 133 -25.81 -12.44 19.19
C THR A 133 -24.88 -11.23 19.18
N SER A 134 -25.04 -10.34 18.22
CA SER A 134 -24.32 -9.08 18.08
C SER A 134 -25.15 -8.03 17.35
N SER A 135 -24.80 -6.77 17.58
CA SER A 135 -25.19 -5.62 16.76
C SER A 135 -23.99 -4.91 16.13
N ASP A 136 -22.80 -5.51 16.25
CA ASP A 136 -21.55 -4.86 15.91
C ASP A 136 -21.27 -5.01 14.42
N MET A 137 -20.94 -3.86 13.82
CA MET A 137 -20.62 -3.71 12.42
C MET A 137 -19.55 -2.62 12.30
N LEU A 138 -18.63 -2.82 11.37
CA LEU A 138 -17.54 -1.92 11.04
C LEU A 138 -17.50 -1.73 9.51
N GLN A 139 -17.77 -0.51 9.08
CA GLN A 139 -17.50 -0.03 7.74
C GLN A 139 -16.05 0.45 7.64
N ILE A 140 -15.33 -0.03 6.65
CA ILE A 140 -13.93 0.30 6.39
C ILE A 140 -13.87 1.01 5.04
N SER A 141 -13.40 2.25 5.03
CA SER A 141 -13.05 2.99 3.83
C SER A 141 -11.58 2.74 3.51
N ILE A 142 -11.30 2.22 2.32
CA ILE A 142 -9.95 2.08 1.76
C ILE A 142 -9.63 3.38 1.02
N LEU A 143 -8.49 3.99 1.36
CA LEU A 143 -8.00 5.22 0.74
C LEU A 143 -6.77 4.91 -0.13
N PRO A 144 -6.70 5.40 -1.38
CA PRO A 144 -5.51 5.21 -2.20
C PRO A 144 -4.30 5.97 -1.63
N SER A 145 -3.17 5.27 -1.55
CA SER A 145 -1.87 5.74 -1.05
C SER A 145 -1.01 6.36 -2.14
N ASP A 146 -1.17 5.82 -3.35
CA ASP A 146 -0.42 6.02 -4.58
C ASP A 146 -0.17 7.50 -4.96
N LYS A 147 1.09 7.85 -5.24
CA LYS A 147 1.46 9.21 -5.67
C LYS A 147 2.63 9.23 -6.64
N LEU A 148 2.48 10.01 -7.71
CA LEU A 148 3.55 10.30 -8.66
C LEU A 148 4.17 11.66 -8.37
N PHE A 149 5.48 11.68 -8.06
CA PHE A 149 6.25 12.87 -7.77
C PHE A 149 7.28 13.15 -8.84
N ILE A 150 7.39 14.40 -9.29
CA ILE A 150 8.48 14.85 -10.15
C ILE A 150 9.47 15.74 -9.42
N PHE A 151 10.75 15.45 -9.64
CA PHE A 151 11.87 16.24 -9.14
C PHE A 151 13.06 16.12 -10.10
N GLY A 152 14.15 16.84 -9.82
CA GLY A 152 15.38 16.76 -10.60
C GLY A 152 16.58 16.38 -9.74
N SER A 153 17.58 15.76 -10.35
CA SER A 153 18.79 15.39 -9.63
C SER A 153 19.62 16.61 -9.24
N TYR A 154 19.98 16.77 -7.96
CA TYR A 154 20.87 17.85 -7.51
C TYR A 154 22.21 17.92 -8.27
N ASN A 155 22.72 16.77 -8.71
CA ASN A 155 23.96 16.67 -9.49
C ASN A 155 23.67 16.63 -11.00
N SER A 156 24.61 17.14 -11.78
CA SER A 156 24.70 16.92 -13.23
C SER A 156 25.63 15.75 -13.55
N TYR A 157 25.28 14.97 -14.56
CA TYR A 157 26.01 13.79 -15.02
C TYR A 157 26.31 13.89 -16.51
N ASN A 158 27.39 13.24 -16.95
CA ASN A 158 27.60 12.97 -18.37
C ASN A 158 26.66 11.83 -18.83
N GLY A 159 26.66 11.53 -20.14
CA GLY A 159 25.79 10.54 -20.76
C GLY A 159 26.06 9.09 -20.36
N ASN A 160 27.14 8.77 -19.64
CA ASN A 160 27.33 7.45 -19.04
C ASN A 160 26.67 7.40 -17.66
N LEU A 161 25.35 7.25 -17.66
CA LEU A 161 24.56 7.10 -16.44
C LEU A 161 24.70 5.70 -15.82
N GLY A 162 25.14 4.71 -16.61
CA GLY A 162 25.08 3.29 -16.27
C GLY A 162 23.82 2.60 -16.78
N GLY A 163 23.26 3.11 -17.89
CA GLY A 163 21.97 2.69 -18.43
C GLY A 163 20.79 3.08 -17.53
N ARG A 164 19.61 2.49 -17.81
CA ARG A 164 18.36 2.63 -17.03
C ARG A 164 18.62 2.52 -15.52
N VAL A 165 19.14 1.38 -15.07
CA VAL A 165 19.39 1.10 -13.64
C VAL A 165 20.33 2.13 -13.01
N GLY A 166 21.38 2.56 -13.73
CA GLY A 166 22.29 3.60 -13.25
C GLY A 166 21.68 5.00 -13.20
N ALA A 167 20.78 5.33 -14.12
CA ALA A 167 20.02 6.59 -14.10
C ALA A 167 19.00 6.62 -12.95
N ASP A 168 18.26 5.53 -12.76
CA ASP A 168 17.28 5.35 -11.67
C ASP A 168 17.97 5.42 -10.29
N THR A 169 19.13 4.76 -10.14
CA THR A 169 19.98 4.89 -8.93
C THR A 169 20.39 6.34 -8.65
N LYS A 170 20.64 7.15 -9.68
CA LYS A 170 20.98 8.58 -9.54
C LYS A 170 19.77 9.44 -9.19
N CYS A 171 18.56 9.02 -9.55
CA CYS A 171 17.32 9.64 -9.09
C CYS A 171 17.05 9.34 -7.62
N ALA A 172 17.24 8.09 -7.16
CA ALA A 172 17.15 7.73 -5.74
C ALA A 172 18.17 8.48 -4.87
N GLN A 173 19.38 8.72 -5.37
CA GLN A 173 20.38 9.60 -4.75
C GLN A 173 20.03 11.09 -4.82
N GLY A 174 19.16 11.46 -5.77
CA GLY A 174 18.75 12.83 -6.05
C GLY A 174 17.76 13.37 -5.03
N MET A 175 16.82 12.55 -4.54
CA MET A 175 15.93 12.96 -3.46
C MET A 175 15.24 11.77 -2.76
N PRO A 176 15.67 11.38 -1.54
CA PRO A 176 15.03 10.29 -0.80
C PRO A 176 13.75 10.78 -0.09
N LEU A 177 12.60 10.53 -0.71
CA LEU A 177 11.26 10.76 -0.15
C LEU A 177 10.90 9.78 0.99
N GLY A 178 11.47 8.56 0.98
CA GLY A 178 11.20 7.54 2.00
C GLY A 178 11.63 6.14 1.54
N SER A 179 11.23 5.12 2.30
CA SER A 179 11.36 3.70 1.93
C SER A 179 10.28 3.24 0.94
N ASN A 180 9.10 3.85 1.03
CA ASN A 180 7.87 3.54 0.30
C ASN A 180 7.86 4.19 -1.10
N TYR A 181 9.03 4.19 -1.75
CA TYR A 181 9.23 4.91 -3.00
C TYR A 181 10.15 4.15 -3.95
N SER A 182 9.67 3.92 -5.17
CA SER A 182 10.53 3.61 -6.30
C SER A 182 10.95 4.90 -7.03
N TYR A 183 12.12 4.89 -7.67
CA TYR A 183 12.71 6.07 -8.31
C TYR A 183 13.19 5.74 -9.71
N HIS A 184 12.69 6.48 -10.70
CA HIS A 184 13.01 6.26 -12.11
C HIS A 184 13.42 7.56 -12.80
N ALA A 185 14.41 7.49 -13.69
CA ALA A 185 14.73 8.62 -14.56
C ALA A 185 13.67 8.75 -15.68
N ILE A 186 13.13 9.95 -15.88
CA ILE A 186 12.25 10.26 -17.03
C ILE A 186 13.13 10.37 -18.28
N LEU A 187 13.41 9.20 -18.85
CA LEU A 187 14.49 8.98 -19.80
C LEU A 187 14.07 7.89 -20.80
N SER A 188 14.46 8.02 -22.06
CA SER A 188 14.31 6.97 -23.07
C SER A 188 15.65 6.33 -23.37
N VAL A 189 15.81 5.04 -23.06
CA VAL A 189 17.05 4.28 -23.34
C VAL A 189 16.91 3.36 -24.55
N SER A 190 15.67 3.03 -24.95
CA SER A 190 15.31 2.24 -26.14
C SER A 190 13.86 2.48 -26.55
N ALA A 191 13.41 1.95 -27.69
CA ALA A 191 12.00 2.05 -28.10
C ALA A 191 11.02 1.34 -27.14
N ALA A 192 11.48 0.30 -26.42
CA ALA A 192 10.66 -0.41 -25.42
C ALA A 192 10.70 0.30 -24.06
N ASP A 193 11.87 0.78 -23.65
CA ASP A 193 12.08 1.58 -22.44
C ASP A 193 12.24 3.06 -22.81
N SER A 194 11.09 3.71 -23.00
CA SER A 194 10.91 5.09 -23.41
C SER A 194 9.98 5.85 -22.46
N VAL A 195 10.04 7.18 -22.49
CA VAL A 195 9.16 8.08 -21.71
C VAL A 195 7.67 7.83 -21.99
N VAL A 196 7.32 7.40 -23.21
CA VAL A 196 5.93 7.05 -23.58
C VAL A 196 5.42 5.80 -22.86
N ASN A 197 6.30 4.83 -22.64
CA ASN A 197 5.97 3.53 -22.04
C ASN A 197 6.22 3.50 -20.52
N ALA A 198 6.67 4.60 -19.92
CA ALA A 198 6.95 4.70 -18.48
C ALA A 198 5.80 4.22 -17.59
N PRO A 199 4.51 4.53 -17.84
CA PRO A 199 3.41 4.02 -17.02
C PRO A 199 3.33 2.50 -17.01
N THR A 200 3.44 1.85 -18.17
CA THR A 200 3.45 0.38 -18.29
C THR A 200 4.72 -0.26 -17.75
N ASN A 201 5.87 0.40 -17.90
CA ASN A 201 7.17 -0.16 -17.50
C ASN A 201 7.46 -0.01 -16.00
N PHE A 202 6.97 1.06 -15.37
CA PHE A 202 7.16 1.35 -13.95
C PHE A 202 5.90 1.03 -13.13
N GLY A 203 4.80 0.64 -13.79
CA GLY A 203 3.63 0.05 -13.16
C GLY A 203 2.66 1.05 -12.56
N PHE A 204 2.36 2.19 -13.21
CA PHE A 204 1.39 3.17 -12.72
C PHE A 204 0.32 3.51 -13.77
N ALA A 205 -0.88 3.90 -13.35
CA ALA A 205 -1.96 4.28 -14.27
C ALA A 205 -1.68 5.61 -15.00
N TYR A 206 -2.06 5.68 -16.29
CA TYR A 206 -1.81 6.83 -17.16
C TYR A 206 -2.45 8.14 -16.68
N ASP A 207 -3.50 8.07 -15.87
CA ASP A 207 -4.29 9.21 -15.40
C ASP A 207 -4.07 9.60 -13.93
N TYR A 208 -3.01 9.07 -13.30
CA TYR A 208 -2.49 9.62 -12.05
C TYR A 208 -1.95 11.04 -12.23
N PRO A 209 -2.32 12.01 -11.36
CA PRO A 209 -1.72 13.33 -11.37
C PRO A 209 -0.26 13.25 -10.90
N VAL A 210 0.65 13.85 -11.67
CA VAL A 210 2.05 14.00 -11.27
C VAL A 210 2.21 15.32 -10.53
N GLN A 211 2.81 15.26 -9.35
CA GLN A 211 2.89 16.33 -8.37
C GLN A 211 4.35 16.74 -8.12
N ASP A 212 4.58 17.95 -7.62
CA ASP A 212 5.87 18.27 -7.00
C ASP A 212 5.96 17.71 -5.58
N VAL A 213 7.14 17.84 -5.00
CA VAL A 213 7.52 17.33 -3.69
C VAL A 213 6.76 17.97 -2.52
N SER A 214 6.01 19.04 -2.80
CA SER A 214 5.13 19.78 -1.88
C SER A 214 3.65 19.40 -2.07
N GLY A 215 3.33 18.51 -3.02
CA GLY A 215 1.97 18.04 -3.32
C GLY A 215 1.20 18.91 -4.31
N ASN A 216 1.84 19.86 -5.01
CA ASN A 216 1.16 20.65 -6.04
C ASN A 216 1.06 19.84 -7.33
N VAL A 217 -0.12 19.77 -7.95
CA VAL A 217 -0.32 19.06 -9.22
C VAL A 217 0.36 19.80 -10.37
N ILE A 218 1.30 19.12 -11.01
CA ILE A 218 2.10 19.59 -12.15
C ILE A 218 1.47 19.15 -13.45
N TRP A 219 1.12 17.87 -13.53
CA TRP A 219 0.42 17.26 -14.64
C TRP A 219 -0.84 16.61 -14.12
N VAL A 220 -1.99 16.94 -14.74
CA VAL A 220 -3.26 16.29 -14.42
C VAL A 220 -3.27 14.80 -14.74
N ASN A 221 -2.34 14.33 -15.60
CA ASN A 221 -2.09 12.94 -15.94
C ASN A 221 -0.77 12.79 -16.71
N TRP A 222 -0.24 11.57 -16.84
CA TRP A 222 0.95 11.30 -17.65
C TRP A 222 0.72 11.57 -19.15
N ALA A 223 -0.52 11.38 -19.62
CA ALA A 223 -0.90 11.64 -21.01
C ALA A 223 -0.68 13.11 -21.44
N PHE A 224 -0.67 14.05 -20.50
CA PHE A 224 -0.29 15.45 -20.74
C PHE A 224 1.15 15.56 -21.26
N LEU A 225 2.07 14.76 -20.69
CA LEU A 225 3.48 14.76 -21.06
C LEU A 225 3.70 14.20 -22.46
N THR A 226 2.95 13.16 -22.86
CA THR A 226 3.09 12.51 -24.17
C THR A 226 2.18 13.13 -25.26
N GLY A 227 1.43 14.18 -24.92
CA GLY A 227 0.45 14.81 -25.79
C GLY A 227 0.98 16.00 -26.60
N ALA A 228 0.16 16.50 -27.53
CA ALA A 228 0.50 17.59 -28.45
C ALA A 228 0.52 19.01 -27.83
N ALA A 229 0.56 19.16 -26.49
CA ALA A 229 0.46 20.44 -25.79
C ALA A 229 1.34 20.58 -24.52
N PRO A 230 2.67 20.37 -24.58
CA PRO A 230 3.56 20.34 -23.41
C PRO A 230 3.97 21.72 -22.86
N LEU A 231 3.21 22.78 -23.12
CA LEU A 231 3.52 24.12 -22.60
C LEU A 231 3.03 24.22 -21.15
N LEU A 232 3.96 23.97 -20.23
CA LEU A 232 3.73 23.94 -18.79
C LEU A 232 4.44 25.08 -18.08
N ASP A 233 3.66 25.98 -17.49
CA ASP A 233 4.21 27.05 -16.66
C ASP A 233 4.90 26.45 -15.41
N PRO A 234 6.25 26.52 -15.31
CA PRO A 234 7.00 25.94 -14.22
C PRO A 234 7.00 26.83 -12.98
N THR A 235 6.25 27.93 -12.96
CA THR A 235 5.81 28.55 -11.70
C THR A 235 4.81 27.67 -10.94
N GLN A 236 4.23 26.64 -11.57
CA GLN A 236 3.48 25.58 -10.89
C GLN A 236 4.36 24.45 -10.37
N VAL A 237 5.61 24.33 -10.83
CA VAL A 237 6.51 23.26 -10.38
C VAL A 237 7.50 23.84 -9.38
N ASP A 238 7.32 23.53 -8.08
CA ASP A 238 8.38 23.72 -7.08
C ASP A 238 9.46 22.67 -7.30
N THR A 239 10.18 22.85 -8.40
CA THR A 239 10.88 21.80 -9.14
C THR A 239 12.02 21.20 -8.32
N GLY A 240 12.65 22.02 -7.47
CA GLY A 240 13.99 21.77 -6.94
C GLY A 240 15.08 21.63 -8.03
N VAL A 241 14.69 21.65 -9.32
CA VAL A 241 15.53 21.53 -10.50
C VAL A 241 16.01 22.93 -10.87
N PRO A 242 17.33 23.19 -10.82
CA PRO A 242 17.90 24.37 -11.43
C PRO A 242 17.46 24.51 -12.89
N LEU A 243 17.11 25.73 -13.30
CA LEU A 243 16.90 26.09 -14.70
C LEU A 243 18.09 25.60 -15.54
N GLY A 244 17.85 24.74 -16.52
CA GLY A 244 18.95 24.02 -17.17
C GLY A 244 18.52 22.89 -18.11
N TYR A 245 19.52 22.10 -18.52
CA TYR A 245 19.34 20.96 -19.43
C TYR A 245 19.38 19.63 -18.68
N PHE A 246 18.50 18.71 -19.09
CA PHE A 246 18.42 17.36 -18.55
C PHE A 246 18.48 16.30 -19.66
N TRP A 247 18.99 15.12 -19.35
CA TRP A 247 18.99 14.00 -20.30
C TRP A 247 17.57 13.50 -20.55
N THR A 248 17.20 13.29 -21.82
CA THR A 248 15.88 12.78 -22.20
C THR A 248 15.96 11.52 -23.04
N GLY A 249 16.94 11.44 -23.96
CA GLY A 249 16.99 10.36 -24.93
C GLY A 249 15.82 10.35 -25.92
N THR A 250 15.04 11.44 -26.01
CA THR A 250 13.90 11.58 -26.94
C THR A 250 14.26 12.39 -28.18
N GLU A 251 13.60 12.14 -29.31
CA GLU A 251 13.94 12.79 -30.58
C GLU A 251 13.12 14.05 -30.90
N ASP A 252 11.83 14.06 -30.57
CA ASP A 252 10.91 15.16 -30.89
C ASP A 252 9.71 15.23 -29.93
N MET A 253 8.66 15.96 -30.34
CA MET A 253 7.39 16.12 -29.61
C MET A 253 6.50 14.86 -29.56
N THR A 254 6.92 13.74 -30.16
CA THR A 254 6.27 12.43 -29.97
C THR A 254 6.81 11.67 -28.76
N TYR A 255 7.91 12.17 -28.15
CA TYR A 255 8.62 11.53 -27.03
C TYR A 255 9.15 10.13 -27.34
N ALA A 256 9.19 9.75 -28.62
CA ALA A 256 9.82 8.53 -29.09
C ALA A 256 11.31 8.51 -28.72
N ALA A 257 11.83 7.29 -28.52
CA ALA A 257 13.23 7.08 -28.19
C ALA A 257 14.15 7.42 -29.37
N SER A 258 15.03 8.39 -29.15
CA SER A 258 16.04 8.86 -30.09
C SER A 258 17.10 7.79 -30.37
N ALA A 259 17.77 7.90 -31.50
CA ALA A 259 19.06 7.25 -31.71
C ALA A 259 20.17 7.86 -30.82
N ALA A 260 20.01 9.13 -30.42
CA ALA A 260 20.96 9.88 -29.60
C ALA A 260 20.72 9.65 -28.09
N THR A 261 21.02 8.45 -27.61
CA THR A 261 20.85 8.05 -26.20
C THR A 261 22.19 7.82 -25.48
N CYS A 262 23.30 8.32 -25.99
CA CYS A 262 24.64 8.05 -25.44
C CYS A 262 24.96 6.54 -25.32
N ALA A 263 24.55 5.79 -26.35
CA ALA A 263 24.50 4.33 -26.37
C ALA A 263 23.69 3.76 -25.18
N SER A 264 22.39 4.07 -25.14
CA SER A 264 21.48 3.70 -24.03
C SER A 264 22.03 4.09 -22.64
N PHE A 265 22.67 5.25 -22.59
CA PHE A 265 23.28 5.91 -21.45
C PHE A 265 24.41 5.12 -20.77
N THR A 266 25.22 4.42 -21.57
CA THR A 266 26.41 3.69 -21.12
C THR A 266 27.72 4.27 -21.65
N SER A 267 27.70 5.40 -22.36
CA SER A 267 28.89 5.99 -22.99
C SER A 267 29.00 7.49 -22.78
N THR A 268 30.23 7.99 -22.68
CA THR A 268 30.54 9.43 -22.71
C THR A 268 30.92 9.95 -24.10
N THR A 269 30.98 9.07 -25.12
CA THR A 269 31.52 9.42 -26.46
C THR A 269 30.72 8.87 -27.63
N ALA A 270 29.98 7.77 -27.47
CA ALA A 270 29.23 7.13 -28.55
C ALA A 270 27.74 7.51 -28.53
N GLY A 271 27.06 7.40 -29.68
CA GLY A 271 25.61 7.60 -29.84
C GLY A 271 25.17 9.06 -29.99
N GLY A 272 25.81 10.01 -29.32
CA GLY A 272 25.29 11.38 -29.18
C GLY A 272 24.14 11.42 -28.16
N GLY A 273 23.83 12.59 -27.60
CA GLY A 273 22.88 12.69 -26.48
C GLY A 273 21.79 13.73 -26.67
N SER A 274 20.55 13.26 -26.82
CA SER A 274 19.31 14.05 -26.75
C SER A 274 19.06 14.55 -25.32
N ALA A 275 18.73 15.83 -25.21
CA ALA A 275 18.41 16.48 -23.95
C ALA A 275 17.29 17.52 -24.09
N GLY A 276 16.52 17.62 -23.02
CA GLY A 276 15.48 18.62 -22.81
C GLY A 276 16.01 19.85 -22.07
N SER A 277 15.16 20.86 -21.94
CA SER A 277 15.42 22.07 -21.14
C SER A 277 14.23 22.40 -20.25
N ILE A 278 14.51 22.91 -19.05
CA ILE A 278 13.53 23.55 -18.17
C ILE A 278 13.79 25.06 -18.25
N GLN A 279 12.79 25.80 -18.72
CA GLN A 279 12.82 27.26 -18.85
C GLN A 279 11.91 27.88 -17.77
N SER A 280 11.64 29.19 -17.84
CA SER A 280 10.78 29.88 -16.85
C SER A 280 9.28 29.80 -17.15
N ASP A 281 8.88 29.24 -18.30
CA ASP A 281 7.49 29.17 -18.77
C ASP A 281 7.14 27.85 -19.52
N ARG A 282 8.07 26.89 -19.56
CA ARG A 282 7.91 25.57 -20.22
C ARG A 282 8.96 24.54 -19.79
N ILE A 283 8.61 23.26 -19.91
CA ILE A 283 9.54 22.12 -19.96
C ILE A 283 9.48 21.55 -21.38
N HIS A 284 10.64 21.35 -22.02
CA HIS A 284 10.76 20.77 -23.36
C HIS A 284 11.68 19.54 -23.32
N PHE A 285 11.37 18.50 -24.09
CA PHE A 285 12.13 17.24 -24.09
C PHE A 285 13.09 17.06 -25.29
N TRP A 286 13.01 17.92 -26.31
CA TRP A 286 13.68 17.76 -27.61
C TRP A 286 14.57 18.96 -28.01
N GLU A 287 15.05 19.73 -27.04
CA GLU A 287 15.71 21.04 -27.27
C GLU A 287 17.11 20.95 -27.88
N VAL A 288 17.97 20.06 -27.35
CA VAL A 288 19.38 20.04 -27.73
C VAL A 288 19.92 18.62 -27.90
N SER A 289 20.55 18.37 -29.04
CA SER A 289 21.47 17.24 -29.22
C SER A 289 22.88 17.68 -28.88
N GLY A 290 23.53 17.00 -27.94
CA GLY A 290 24.87 17.32 -27.45
C GLY A 290 25.84 16.14 -27.47
N LEU A 291 27.08 16.43 -27.10
CA LEU A 291 28.08 15.40 -26.82
C LEU A 291 27.78 14.72 -25.47
N CYS A 292 28.13 13.44 -25.37
CA CYS A 292 27.82 12.61 -24.21
C CYS A 292 28.78 12.82 -23.02
N ASP A 293 29.76 13.70 -23.13
CA ASP A 293 30.64 14.14 -22.03
C ASP A 293 30.09 15.38 -21.31
N ALA A 294 29.19 16.14 -21.94
CA ALA A 294 28.60 17.34 -21.39
C ALA A 294 27.73 17.04 -20.14
N PRO A 295 27.91 17.76 -19.02
CA PRO A 295 27.12 17.54 -17.81
C PRO A 295 25.69 18.07 -17.99
N LYS A 296 24.70 17.23 -17.67
CA LYS A 296 23.26 17.56 -17.63
C LYS A 296 22.59 16.85 -16.45
N GLN A 297 21.48 17.38 -15.97
CA GLN A 297 20.74 16.78 -14.86
C GLN A 297 19.87 15.62 -15.35
N LEU A 298 19.25 14.91 -14.42
CA LEU A 298 18.15 13.99 -14.67
C LEU A 298 16.85 14.64 -14.21
N LEU A 299 15.80 14.44 -14.98
CA LEU A 299 14.44 14.59 -14.52
C LEU A 299 14.00 13.22 -13.98
N CYS A 300 13.39 13.20 -12.80
CA CYS A 300 13.18 12.00 -12.01
C CYS A 300 11.71 11.90 -11.60
N LEU A 301 11.19 10.68 -11.67
CA LEU A 301 9.91 10.26 -11.12
C LEU A 301 10.19 9.53 -9.80
N GLY A 302 9.52 9.93 -8.73
CA GLY A 302 9.29 9.12 -7.54
C GLY A 302 7.88 8.56 -7.61
N ILE A 303 7.71 7.27 -7.37
CA ILE A 303 6.41 6.62 -7.29
C ILE A 303 6.26 6.17 -5.84
N GLN A 304 5.27 6.71 -5.14
CA GLN A 304 4.88 6.20 -3.83
C GLN A 304 4.08 4.92 -4.02
N ASN A 305 4.42 3.92 -3.22
CA ASN A 305 3.59 2.80 -2.79
C ASN A 305 3.50 2.92 -1.25
#